data_AF-A0A8K0KEL2-F1
#
_entry.id   AF-A0A8K0KEL2-F1
#
_cell.length_a   1.000
_cell.length_b   1.000
_cell.length_c   1.000
_cell.angle_alpha   90.00
_cell.angle_beta   90.00
_cell.angle_gamma   90.00
#
_symmetry.space_group_name_H-M   'P 1'
#
loop_
_entity.id
_entity.type
_entity.pdbx_description
1 polymer ?
#
loop_
_entity_poly.entity_id
_entity_poly.type
_entity_poly.pdbx_seq_one_letter_code
_entity_poly.pdbx_strand_id
1 'polypeptide(L)'
;MQLLVDETNRYYQQYLEKFDEGPSPKPDVTMTEMYLLLAIILQMGHDVRDSLRDYWSTLHQFNTPFYSSTIRRDRFLHILRFLHFSDNSKEPNKDDEDYDRLWKIRALFDMLNDSYAKFYFPSEHLAVDEVIVLFKGRVVFRQYIPKKHKRFGIKVYKLCDDRAYTYDMKVYLGKDRLNLAKETPATQATVRSLTRRVEGVGHKLYMDNFFSSPNLFDELKTKKYLLLWHSQT
;
A
#
# COMPACT_ATOMS: atom_id res chain seq x y z
N MET A 1 3.72 8.42 -12.43
CA MET A 1 2.90 9.65 -12.46
C MET A 1 1.77 9.55 -13.46
N GLN A 2 2.06 9.22 -14.73
CA GLN A 2 1.05 9.07 -15.78
C GLN A 2 -0.18 8.23 -15.37
N LEU A 3 0.04 7.05 -14.77
CA LEU A 3 -1.03 6.20 -14.22
C LEU A 3 -2.04 6.97 -13.34
N LEU A 4 -1.56 7.83 -12.45
CA LEU A 4 -2.42 8.58 -11.53
C LEU A 4 -3.29 9.58 -12.28
N VAL A 5 -2.71 10.25 -13.27
CA VAL A 5 -3.40 11.27 -14.09
C VAL A 5 -4.49 10.59 -14.92
N ASP A 6 -4.11 9.55 -15.67
CA ASP A 6 -5.02 8.88 -16.60
C ASP A 6 -6.21 8.27 -15.86
N GLU A 7 -5.95 7.53 -14.79
CA GLU A 7 -7.02 6.81 -14.08
C GLU A 7 -7.89 7.75 -13.24
N THR A 8 -7.34 8.84 -12.69
CA THR A 8 -8.13 9.87 -12.00
C THR A 8 -9.09 10.58 -12.97
N ASN A 9 -8.62 10.99 -14.14
CA ASN A 9 -9.46 11.63 -15.16
C ASN A 9 -10.50 10.65 -15.71
N ARG A 10 -10.09 9.42 -16.01
CA ARG A 10 -11.01 8.36 -16.47
C ARG A 10 -12.12 8.11 -15.44
N TYR A 11 -11.78 7.99 -14.16
CA TYR A 11 -12.78 7.77 -13.12
C TYR A 11 -13.75 8.95 -12.99
N TYR A 12 -13.26 10.18 -13.15
CA TYR A 12 -14.11 11.35 -13.16
C TYR A 12 -15.12 11.32 -14.32
N GLN A 13 -14.69 10.97 -15.53
CA GLN A 13 -15.60 10.83 -16.68
C GLN A 13 -16.62 9.71 -16.48
N GLN A 14 -16.18 8.52 -16.05
CA GLN A 14 -17.07 7.41 -15.71
C GLN A 14 -18.11 7.77 -14.64
N TYR A 15 -17.74 8.65 -13.70
CA TYR A 15 -18.67 9.16 -12.69
C TYR A 15 -19.73 10.08 -13.31
N LEU A 16 -19.33 11.01 -14.18
CA LEU A 16 -20.27 11.91 -14.86
C LEU A 16 -21.25 11.16 -15.75
N GLU A 17 -20.80 10.12 -16.45
CA GLU A 17 -21.65 9.28 -17.30
C GLU A 17 -22.71 8.48 -16.50
N LYS A 18 -22.40 8.17 -15.24
CA LYS A 18 -23.24 7.30 -14.41
C LYS A 18 -24.33 8.05 -13.62
N PHE A 19 -24.15 9.34 -13.37
CA PHE A 19 -25.02 10.11 -12.49
C PHE A 19 -25.53 11.38 -13.19
N ASP A 20 -26.86 11.48 -13.36
CA ASP A 20 -27.53 12.64 -13.96
C ASP A 20 -27.26 13.95 -13.17
N GLU A 21 -27.14 13.84 -11.85
CA GLU A 21 -26.77 14.96 -10.96
C GLU A 21 -25.30 14.85 -10.53
N GLY A 22 -24.39 15.28 -11.41
CA GLY A 22 -22.95 15.35 -11.15
C GLY A 22 -22.48 16.69 -10.58
N PRO A 23 -21.26 16.78 -10.01
CA PRO A 23 -20.62 18.07 -9.76
C PRO A 23 -20.44 18.81 -11.09
N SER A 24 -20.45 20.14 -11.06
CA SER A 24 -20.18 20.95 -12.26
C SER A 24 -18.90 20.48 -12.94
N PRO A 25 -18.88 20.38 -14.29
CA PRO A 25 -17.72 19.95 -15.05
C PRO A 25 -16.45 20.67 -14.61
N LYS A 26 -15.38 19.91 -14.38
CA LYS A 26 -14.05 20.40 -14.06
C LYS A 26 -13.08 20.03 -15.18
N PRO A 27 -12.04 20.85 -15.42
CA PRO A 27 -11.00 20.47 -16.36
C PRO A 27 -10.26 19.23 -15.85
N ASP A 28 -9.70 18.47 -16.79
CA ASP A 28 -8.87 17.31 -16.49
C ASP A 28 -7.73 17.67 -15.54
N VAL A 29 -7.40 16.74 -14.65
CA VAL A 29 -6.26 16.80 -13.76
C VAL A 29 -4.98 16.70 -14.60
N THR A 30 -4.06 17.61 -14.37
CA THR A 30 -2.76 17.60 -15.03
C THR A 30 -1.71 16.85 -14.20
N MET A 31 -0.61 16.48 -14.87
CA MET A 31 0.55 15.92 -14.17
C MET A 31 1.10 16.86 -13.10
N THR A 32 1.17 18.16 -13.38
CA THR A 32 1.58 19.19 -12.41
C THR A 32 0.68 19.18 -11.18
N GLU A 33 -0.64 19.17 -11.36
CA GLU A 33 -1.58 19.14 -10.23
C GLU A 33 -1.45 17.86 -9.40
N MET A 34 -1.12 16.73 -10.01
CA MET A 34 -0.86 15.49 -9.28
C MET A 34 0.42 15.57 -8.44
N TYR A 35 1.48 16.22 -8.93
CA TYR A 35 2.65 16.52 -8.10
C TYR A 35 2.33 17.48 -6.95
N LEU A 36 1.52 18.52 -7.18
CA LEU A 36 1.09 19.46 -6.15
C LEU A 36 0.23 18.76 -5.08
N LEU A 37 -0.65 17.83 -5.49
CA LEU A 37 -1.40 16.98 -4.57
C LEU A 37 -0.46 16.19 -3.65
N LEU A 38 0.53 15.50 -4.23
CA LEU A 38 1.50 14.72 -3.45
C LEU A 38 2.34 15.61 -2.52
N ALA A 39 2.78 16.78 -2.98
CA ALA A 39 3.52 17.73 -2.15
C ALA A 39 2.70 18.18 -0.94
N ILE A 40 1.40 18.48 -1.12
CA ILE A 40 0.51 18.80 0.00
C ILE A 40 0.34 17.61 0.94
N ILE A 41 0.10 16.40 0.42
CA ILE A 41 -0.08 15.20 1.27
C ILE A 41 1.17 14.94 2.12
N LEU A 42 2.37 15.12 1.55
CA LEU A 42 3.63 15.03 2.29
C LEU A 42 3.71 16.10 3.39
N GLN A 43 3.38 17.35 3.07
CA GLN A 43 3.39 18.44 4.05
C GLN A 43 2.37 18.24 5.18
N MET A 44 1.20 17.66 4.88
CA MET A 44 0.19 17.28 5.89
C MET A 44 0.70 16.22 6.88
N GLY A 45 1.75 15.48 6.54
CA GLY A 45 2.44 14.59 7.47
C GLY A 45 3.26 15.34 8.52
N HIS A 46 3.71 16.56 8.23
CA HIS A 46 4.50 17.42 9.12
C HIS A 46 3.63 18.44 9.87
N ASP A 47 2.61 18.98 9.22
CA ASP A 47 1.61 19.87 9.81
C ASP A 47 0.27 19.12 9.83
N VAL A 48 -0.12 18.59 10.99
CA VAL A 48 -1.35 17.81 11.15
C VAL A 48 -2.45 18.71 11.72
N ARG A 49 -3.57 18.83 11.00
CA ARG A 49 -4.75 19.61 11.41
C ARG A 49 -5.99 18.74 11.64
N ASP A 50 -6.96 19.30 12.35
CA ASP A 50 -8.20 18.62 12.73
C ASP A 50 -9.07 18.26 11.52
N SER A 51 -9.14 19.14 10.51
CA SER A 51 -9.88 18.89 9.28
C SER A 51 -9.09 19.25 8.03
N LEU A 52 -9.45 18.60 6.90
CA LEU A 52 -8.86 18.91 5.59
C LEU A 52 -9.08 20.35 5.15
N ARG A 53 -10.14 21.02 5.65
CA ARG A 53 -10.44 22.41 5.26
C ARG A 53 -9.55 23.41 5.98
N ASP A 54 -9.06 23.05 7.17
CA ASP A 54 -8.27 23.95 8.01
C ASP A 54 -6.91 24.29 7.40
N TYR A 55 -6.38 23.43 6.52
CA TYR A 55 -5.16 23.71 5.74
C TYR A 55 -5.27 24.96 4.88
N TRP A 56 -6.49 25.34 4.46
CA TRP A 56 -6.76 26.56 3.69
C TRP A 56 -7.41 27.66 4.54
N SER A 57 -7.26 27.62 5.86
CA SER A 57 -7.77 28.67 6.75
C SER A 57 -7.09 30.01 6.46
N THR A 58 -7.90 31.08 6.43
CA THR A 58 -7.42 32.47 6.29
C THR A 58 -7.29 33.18 7.63
N LEU A 59 -7.66 32.53 8.75
CA LEU A 59 -7.48 33.08 10.09
C LEU A 59 -5.99 33.22 10.39
N HIS A 60 -5.58 34.39 10.86
CA HIS A 60 -4.16 34.72 11.07
C HIS A 60 -3.40 33.64 11.86
N GLN A 61 -4.01 33.07 12.91
CA GLN A 61 -3.39 32.04 13.75
C GLN A 61 -3.17 30.68 13.05
N PHE A 62 -3.87 30.40 11.95
CA PHE A 62 -3.85 29.11 11.24
C PHE A 62 -3.46 29.25 9.77
N ASN A 63 -3.26 30.48 9.29
CA ASN A 63 -2.94 30.74 7.90
C ASN A 63 -1.54 30.21 7.59
N THR A 64 -1.48 29.27 6.65
CA THR A 64 -0.23 28.72 6.16
C THR A 64 -0.24 28.89 4.64
N PRO A 65 0.35 29.99 4.13
CA PRO A 65 0.25 30.38 2.71
C PRO A 65 0.68 29.29 1.72
N PHE A 66 1.54 28.36 2.14
CA PHE A 66 1.93 27.20 1.33
C PHE A 66 0.72 26.49 0.71
N TYR A 67 -0.30 26.14 1.50
CA TYR A 67 -1.44 25.37 0.98
C TYR A 67 -2.27 26.16 -0.05
N SER A 68 -2.61 27.41 0.27
CA SER A 68 -3.45 28.25 -0.58
C SER A 68 -2.75 28.72 -1.85
N SER A 69 -1.43 28.93 -1.80
CA SER A 69 -0.61 29.27 -2.96
C SER A 69 -0.26 28.07 -3.85
N THR A 70 -0.21 26.85 -3.30
CA THR A 70 0.12 25.63 -4.05
C THR A 70 -1.04 25.17 -4.92
N ILE A 71 -2.24 25.02 -4.35
CA ILE A 71 -3.45 24.63 -5.09
C ILE A 71 -4.69 25.12 -4.34
N ARG A 72 -5.71 25.57 -5.06
CA ARG A 72 -6.97 26.03 -4.43
C ARG A 72 -7.65 24.86 -3.71
N ARG A 73 -8.19 25.11 -2.52
CA ARG A 73 -8.88 24.12 -1.67
C ARG A 73 -9.85 23.23 -2.46
N ASP A 74 -10.75 23.86 -3.22
CA ASP A 74 -11.82 23.13 -3.91
C ASP A 74 -11.28 22.27 -5.06
N ARG A 75 -10.14 22.67 -5.66
CA ARG A 75 -9.44 21.85 -6.67
C ARG A 75 -8.73 20.68 -6.00
N PHE A 76 -8.03 20.89 -4.88
CA PHE A 76 -7.44 19.81 -4.10
C PHE A 76 -8.50 18.77 -3.67
N LEU A 77 -9.61 19.21 -3.11
CA LEU A 77 -10.71 18.32 -2.68
C LEU A 77 -11.35 17.58 -3.85
N HIS A 78 -11.45 18.23 -5.02
CA HIS A 78 -11.94 17.58 -6.24
C HIS A 78 -10.99 16.47 -6.70
N ILE A 79 -9.69 16.74 -6.81
CA ILE A 79 -8.70 15.72 -7.19
C ILE A 79 -8.71 14.58 -6.17
N LEU A 80 -8.72 14.90 -4.87
CA LEU A 80 -8.74 13.89 -3.80
C LEU A 80 -9.99 12.99 -3.87
N ARG A 81 -11.16 13.55 -4.21
CA ARG A 81 -12.41 12.79 -4.37
C ARG A 81 -12.36 11.79 -5.51
N PHE A 82 -11.70 12.15 -6.61
CA PHE A 82 -11.65 11.35 -7.84
C PHE A 82 -10.32 10.59 -8.02
N LEU A 83 -9.40 10.68 -7.06
CA LEU A 83 -8.13 9.97 -7.11
C LEU A 83 -8.35 8.48 -7.33
N HIS A 84 -7.78 7.96 -8.42
CA HIS A 84 -8.01 6.59 -8.86
C HIS A 84 -6.75 5.98 -9.48
N PHE A 85 -6.69 4.64 -9.55
CA PHE A 85 -5.47 3.89 -9.89
C PHE A 85 -5.70 2.71 -10.86
N SER A 86 -6.91 2.55 -11.39
CA SER A 86 -7.31 1.43 -12.24
C SER A 86 -8.48 1.77 -13.15
N ASP A 87 -8.58 1.15 -14.32
CA ASP A 87 -9.73 1.34 -15.19
C ASP A 87 -10.93 0.49 -14.73
N ASN A 88 -12.03 1.11 -14.29
CA ASN A 88 -13.21 0.36 -13.83
C ASN A 88 -13.91 -0.42 -14.95
N SER A 89 -13.68 -0.12 -16.23
CA SER A 89 -14.19 -0.93 -17.34
C SER A 89 -13.51 -2.30 -17.44
N LYS A 90 -12.39 -2.48 -16.71
CA LYS A 90 -11.62 -3.72 -16.62
C LYS A 90 -11.77 -4.39 -15.25
N GLU A 91 -12.89 -4.18 -14.56
CA GLU A 91 -13.17 -4.86 -13.29
C GLU A 91 -13.10 -6.39 -13.51
N PRO A 92 -12.22 -7.11 -12.79
CA PRO A 92 -12.12 -8.56 -12.94
C PRO A 92 -13.38 -9.23 -12.36
N ASN A 93 -13.75 -10.38 -12.92
CA ASN A 93 -14.89 -11.14 -12.44
C ASN A 93 -14.63 -11.65 -11.02
N LYS A 94 -15.55 -11.35 -10.10
CA LYS A 94 -15.43 -11.70 -8.67
C LYS A 94 -15.56 -13.20 -8.41
N ASP A 95 -16.14 -13.93 -9.36
CA ASP A 95 -16.33 -15.37 -9.27
C ASP A 95 -15.11 -16.15 -9.81
N ASP A 96 -14.16 -15.47 -10.46
CA ASP A 96 -12.91 -16.09 -10.91
C ASP A 96 -12.07 -16.52 -9.70
N GLU A 97 -11.47 -17.71 -9.79
CA GLU A 97 -10.61 -18.25 -8.73
C GLU A 97 -9.39 -17.35 -8.45
N ASP A 98 -8.90 -16.68 -9.49
CA ASP A 98 -7.76 -15.76 -9.46
C ASP A 98 -8.17 -14.30 -9.20
N TYR A 99 -9.39 -14.04 -8.71
CA TYR A 99 -9.85 -12.68 -8.42
C TYR A 99 -8.96 -11.97 -7.40
N ASP A 100 -8.23 -10.97 -7.87
CA ASP A 100 -7.40 -10.13 -7.02
C ASP A 100 -8.23 -9.07 -6.30
N ARG A 101 -8.45 -9.25 -5.01
CA ARG A 101 -9.13 -8.27 -4.15
C ARG A 101 -8.44 -6.90 -4.11
N LEU A 102 -7.17 -6.80 -4.51
CA LEU A 102 -6.38 -5.57 -4.56
C LEU A 102 -6.40 -4.89 -5.94
N TRP A 103 -7.13 -5.42 -6.94
CA TRP A 103 -7.03 -5.00 -8.35
C TRP A 103 -7.08 -3.48 -8.55
N LYS A 104 -7.89 -2.76 -7.77
CA LYS A 104 -8.04 -1.30 -7.84
C LYS A 104 -6.76 -0.51 -7.59
N ILE A 105 -5.79 -1.09 -6.89
CA ILE A 105 -4.49 -0.45 -6.63
C ILE A 105 -3.32 -1.32 -7.06
N ARG A 106 -3.57 -2.49 -7.68
CA ARG A 106 -2.56 -3.50 -8.01
C ARG A 106 -1.42 -2.91 -8.84
N ALA A 107 -1.76 -2.17 -9.90
CA ALA A 107 -0.78 -1.53 -10.77
C ALA A 107 0.17 -0.60 -9.99
N LEU A 108 -0.37 0.29 -9.16
CA LEU A 108 0.44 1.17 -8.32
C LEU A 108 1.28 0.38 -7.30
N PHE A 109 0.68 -0.62 -6.66
CA PHE A 109 1.33 -1.44 -5.64
C PHE A 109 2.55 -2.18 -6.20
N ASP A 110 2.41 -2.78 -7.38
CA ASP A 110 3.49 -3.51 -8.04
C ASP A 110 4.59 -2.54 -8.53
N MET A 111 4.21 -1.37 -9.07
CA MET A 111 5.17 -0.32 -9.43
C MET A 111 6.02 0.15 -8.25
N LEU A 112 5.43 0.26 -7.04
CA LEU A 112 6.16 0.60 -5.82
C LEU A 112 7.14 -0.50 -5.45
N ASN A 113 6.70 -1.76 -5.42
CA ASN A 113 7.57 -2.90 -5.11
C ASN A 113 8.73 -3.04 -6.11
N ASP A 114 8.47 -2.85 -7.40
CA ASP A 114 9.50 -2.86 -8.44
C ASP A 114 10.49 -1.71 -8.25
N SER A 115 10.00 -0.52 -7.89
CA SER A 115 10.87 0.62 -7.60
C SER A 115 11.74 0.37 -6.37
N TYR A 116 11.19 -0.20 -5.29
CA TYR A 116 11.95 -0.48 -4.08
C TYR A 116 13.11 -1.46 -4.34
N ALA A 117 12.85 -2.53 -5.07
CA ALA A 117 13.88 -3.50 -5.42
C ALA A 117 14.87 -2.97 -6.47
N LYS A 118 14.45 -2.08 -7.37
CA LYS A 118 15.30 -1.55 -8.43
C LYS A 118 16.39 -0.60 -7.92
N PHE A 119 16.07 0.23 -6.92
CA PHE A 119 16.94 1.33 -6.49
C PHE A 119 17.72 1.06 -5.21
N TYR A 120 17.56 -0.12 -4.62
CA TYR A 120 18.19 -0.46 -3.35
C TYR A 120 18.70 -1.91 -3.35
N PHE A 121 19.95 -2.09 -2.95
CA PHE A 121 20.52 -3.41 -2.69
C PHE A 121 20.49 -3.67 -1.17
N PRO A 122 19.78 -4.70 -0.70
CA PRO A 122 19.67 -4.96 0.72
C PRO A 122 21.00 -5.38 1.34
N SER A 123 21.19 -5.01 2.61
CA SER A 123 22.30 -5.48 3.44
C SER A 123 22.16 -6.97 3.77
N GLU A 124 23.12 -7.53 4.49
CA GLU A 124 23.08 -8.92 4.91
C GLU A 124 21.84 -9.25 5.76
N HIS A 125 21.35 -8.31 6.57
CA HIS A 125 20.32 -8.58 7.58
C HIS A 125 18.93 -8.12 7.11
N LEU A 126 18.00 -9.07 6.98
CA LEU A 126 16.64 -8.83 6.52
C LEU A 126 15.60 -9.34 7.50
N ALA A 127 14.54 -8.57 7.74
CA ALA A 127 13.44 -8.93 8.62
C ALA A 127 12.11 -9.07 7.86
N VAL A 128 11.39 -10.16 8.09
CA VAL A 128 9.99 -10.32 7.68
C VAL A 128 9.11 -10.04 8.89
N ASP A 129 8.22 -9.07 8.73
CA ASP A 129 7.25 -8.70 9.76
C ASP A 129 5.97 -8.13 9.13
N GLU A 130 5.01 -7.78 9.97
CA GLU A 130 3.73 -7.22 9.62
C GLU A 130 3.50 -5.82 10.18
N VAL A 131 2.86 -4.98 9.39
CA VAL A 131 2.38 -3.66 9.80
C VAL A 131 0.88 -3.54 9.56
N ILE A 132 0.23 -2.70 10.39
CA ILE A 132 -1.20 -2.40 10.27
C ILE A 132 -1.36 -0.95 9.81
N VAL A 133 -1.88 -0.79 8.60
CA VAL A 133 -2.32 0.52 8.09
C VAL A 133 -3.71 0.78 8.64
N LEU A 134 -3.86 1.81 9.48
CA LEU A 134 -5.13 2.15 10.09
C LEU A 134 -6.20 2.43 9.04
N PHE A 135 -7.29 1.69 9.12
CA PHE A 135 -8.41 1.88 8.21
C PHE A 135 -9.70 1.38 8.86
N LYS A 136 -10.67 2.29 9.00
CA LYS A 136 -12.00 2.00 9.59
C LYS A 136 -13.11 1.85 8.54
N GLY A 137 -12.83 2.11 7.27
CA GLY A 137 -13.78 1.95 6.18
C GLY A 137 -14.17 0.49 5.92
N ARG A 138 -15.07 0.29 4.95
CA ARG A 138 -15.54 -1.03 4.52
C ARG A 138 -14.61 -1.58 3.43
N VAL A 139 -13.85 -2.61 3.78
CA VAL A 139 -13.07 -3.41 2.83
C VAL A 139 -13.02 -4.86 3.32
N VAL A 140 -13.16 -5.82 2.40
CA VAL A 140 -13.35 -7.25 2.73
C VAL A 140 -12.18 -7.85 3.53
N PHE A 141 -10.97 -7.34 3.33
CA PHE A 141 -9.75 -7.86 3.95
C PHE A 141 -9.27 -7.04 5.17
N ARG A 142 -10.12 -6.15 5.69
CA ARG A 142 -9.83 -5.43 6.94
C ARG A 142 -9.65 -6.42 8.09
N GLN A 143 -8.56 -6.27 8.85
CA GLN A 143 -8.24 -7.09 10.01
C GLN A 143 -8.62 -6.40 11.32
N TYR A 144 -9.04 -7.23 12.28
CA TYR A 144 -9.14 -6.84 13.68
C TYR A 144 -8.05 -7.57 14.48
N ILE A 145 -7.15 -6.82 15.12
CA ILE A 145 -6.05 -7.36 15.92
C ILE A 145 -6.19 -6.85 17.37
N PRO A 146 -6.84 -7.62 18.26
CA PRO A 146 -7.20 -7.16 19.60
C PRO A 146 -6.01 -6.67 20.43
N LYS A 147 -4.85 -7.33 20.27
CA LYS A 147 -3.63 -7.09 21.05
C LYS A 147 -2.83 -5.86 20.60
N LYS A 148 -3.17 -5.21 19.49
CA LYS A 148 -2.47 -4.00 19.01
C LYS A 148 -3.27 -2.75 19.39
N HIS A 149 -2.60 -1.65 19.72
CA HIS A 149 -3.26 -0.35 19.99
C HIS A 149 -4.17 0.08 18.81
N LYS A 150 -3.68 -0.15 17.59
CA LYS A 150 -4.36 0.10 16.32
C LYS A 150 -5.14 -1.15 15.90
N ARG A 151 -6.30 -1.38 16.54
CA ARG A 151 -7.02 -2.65 16.42
C ARG A 151 -7.64 -2.94 15.05
N PHE A 152 -7.97 -1.92 14.25
CA PHE A 152 -8.61 -2.08 12.94
C PHE A 152 -7.74 -1.51 11.82
N GLY A 153 -7.49 -2.29 10.79
CA GLY A 153 -6.74 -1.82 9.64
C GLY A 153 -6.49 -2.85 8.56
N ILE A 154 -5.69 -2.47 7.58
CA ILE A 154 -5.21 -3.34 6.51
C ILE A 154 -3.87 -3.91 6.97
N LYS A 155 -3.77 -5.24 7.03
CA LYS A 155 -2.51 -5.93 7.37
C LYS A 155 -1.63 -6.02 6.13
N VAL A 156 -0.39 -5.57 6.25
CA VAL A 156 0.63 -5.60 5.20
C VAL A 156 1.86 -6.32 5.74
N TYR A 157 2.30 -7.37 5.06
CA TYR A 157 3.57 -8.02 5.32
C TYR A 157 4.68 -7.28 4.59
N LYS A 158 5.85 -7.18 5.21
CA LYS A 158 7.01 -6.48 4.66
C LYS A 158 8.27 -7.31 4.80
N LEU A 159 9.17 -7.17 3.83
CA LEU A 159 10.58 -7.50 3.96
C LEU A 159 11.34 -6.19 4.13
N CYS A 160 12.01 -6.03 5.26
CA CYS A 160 12.75 -4.83 5.60
C CYS A 160 14.23 -5.14 5.81
N ASP A 161 15.08 -4.19 5.44
CA ASP A 161 16.51 -4.19 5.77
C ASP A 161 16.74 -3.63 7.18
N ASP A 162 17.87 -3.97 7.81
CA ASP A 162 18.34 -3.43 9.09
C ASP A 162 18.52 -1.90 9.07
N ARG A 163 18.64 -1.30 7.89
CA ARG A 163 18.65 0.15 7.64
C ARG A 163 17.27 0.79 7.58
N ALA A 164 16.23 0.10 8.06
CA ALA A 164 14.84 0.52 8.05
C ALA A 164 14.24 0.75 6.65
N TYR A 165 14.83 0.15 5.60
CA TYR A 165 14.31 0.23 4.24
C TYR A 165 13.28 -0.88 3.99
N THR A 166 12.10 -0.55 3.44
CA THR A 166 11.13 -1.57 2.98
C THR A 166 11.52 -2.03 1.57
N TYR A 167 11.94 -3.29 1.44
CA TYR A 167 12.41 -3.86 0.17
C TYR A 167 11.29 -4.52 -0.66
N ASP A 168 10.38 -5.25 0.00
CA ASP A 168 9.18 -5.80 -0.63
C ASP A 168 8.00 -5.75 0.36
N MET A 169 6.77 -5.73 -0.15
CA MET A 169 5.56 -5.74 0.67
C MET A 169 4.42 -6.50 0.00
N LYS A 170 3.54 -7.07 0.82
CA LYS A 170 2.37 -7.84 0.39
C LYS A 170 1.17 -7.56 1.30
N VAL A 171 0.04 -7.17 0.70
CA VAL A 171 -1.21 -7.00 1.46
C VAL A 171 -1.82 -8.35 1.82
N TYR A 172 -2.25 -8.52 3.07
CA TYR A 172 -3.06 -9.65 3.46
C TYR A 172 -4.50 -9.45 2.97
N LEU A 173 -4.94 -10.29 2.03
CA LEU A 173 -6.27 -10.18 1.40
C LEU A 173 -7.33 -11.12 2.02
N GLY A 174 -7.06 -11.68 3.21
CA GLY A 174 -7.89 -12.68 3.86
C GLY A 174 -7.44 -14.11 3.55
N LYS A 175 -8.31 -15.09 3.84
CA LYS A 175 -8.10 -16.47 3.41
C LYS A 175 -8.15 -16.52 1.88
N ASP A 176 -7.01 -16.79 1.28
CA ASP A 176 -6.85 -17.01 -0.14
C ASP A 176 -7.57 -18.32 -0.50
N ARG A 177 -8.57 -18.27 -1.39
CA ARG A 177 -9.31 -19.47 -1.83
C ARG A 177 -8.35 -20.45 -2.52
N LEU A 178 -7.32 -19.94 -3.19
CA LEU A 178 -6.30 -20.73 -3.89
C LEU A 178 -5.33 -21.45 -2.94
N ASN A 179 -5.18 -20.98 -1.68
CA ASN A 179 -4.34 -21.66 -0.70
C ASN A 179 -5.06 -22.80 0.03
N LEU A 180 -6.38 -22.96 -0.13
CA LEU A 180 -7.08 -24.13 0.43
C LEU A 180 -6.67 -25.44 -0.26
N ALA A 181 -6.19 -25.36 -1.50
CA ALA A 181 -5.72 -26.51 -2.29
C ALA A 181 -4.18 -26.71 -2.21
N LYS A 182 -3.45 -25.83 -1.52
CA LYS A 182 -1.98 -25.91 -1.46
C LYS A 182 -1.55 -26.53 -0.13
N GLU A 183 -0.67 -27.54 -0.21
CA GLU A 183 -0.05 -28.16 0.97
C GLU A 183 0.86 -27.20 1.76
N THR A 184 1.21 -26.05 1.18
CA THR A 184 2.09 -25.07 1.81
C THR A 184 1.29 -24.11 2.73
N PRO A 185 1.65 -23.99 4.02
CA PRO A 185 1.04 -23.01 4.92
C PRO A 185 1.11 -21.58 4.39
N ALA A 186 0.06 -20.79 4.61
CA ALA A 186 -0.03 -19.42 4.09
C ALA A 186 1.10 -18.49 4.57
N THR A 187 1.62 -18.71 5.78
CA THR A 187 2.75 -17.96 6.34
C THR A 187 4.05 -18.28 5.60
N GLN A 188 4.32 -19.56 5.33
CA GLN A 188 5.44 -20.00 4.50
C GLN A 188 5.34 -19.45 3.07
N ALA A 189 4.16 -19.51 2.45
CA ALA A 189 3.94 -18.91 1.12
C ALA A 189 4.16 -17.38 1.12
N THR A 190 3.88 -16.71 2.22
CA THR A 190 4.13 -15.27 2.39
C THR A 190 5.62 -14.98 2.46
N VAL A 191 6.38 -15.73 3.28
CA VAL A 191 7.85 -15.58 3.36
C VAL A 191 8.49 -15.82 2.00
N ARG A 192 8.16 -16.94 1.33
CA ARG A 192 8.63 -17.24 -0.05
C ARG A 192 8.36 -16.07 -1.00
N SER A 193 7.14 -15.53 -0.96
CA SER A 193 6.74 -14.43 -1.84
C SER A 193 7.59 -13.20 -1.60
N LEU A 194 7.84 -12.83 -0.34
CA LEU A 194 8.58 -11.63 0.02
C LEU A 194 10.09 -11.77 -0.25
N THR A 195 10.65 -12.97 -0.09
CA THR A 195 12.09 -13.19 -0.23
C THR A 195 12.51 -13.59 -1.65
N ARG A 196 11.58 -13.79 -2.58
CA ARG A 196 11.85 -14.26 -3.96
C ARG A 196 12.96 -13.51 -4.71
N ARG A 197 13.20 -12.23 -4.38
CA ARG A 197 14.17 -11.35 -5.05
C ARG A 197 15.56 -11.36 -4.42
N VAL A 198 15.75 -12.06 -3.31
CA VAL A 198 17.01 -12.10 -2.54
C VAL A 198 17.51 -13.53 -2.31
N GLU A 199 16.94 -14.51 -3.05
CA GLU A 199 17.34 -15.91 -2.99
C GLU A 199 18.76 -16.10 -3.52
N GLY A 200 19.53 -17.01 -2.90
CA GLY A 200 20.85 -17.37 -3.39
C GLY A 200 22.01 -16.45 -2.98
N VAL A 201 21.73 -15.31 -2.33
CA VAL A 201 22.74 -14.29 -2.01
C VAL A 201 23.44 -14.54 -0.66
N GLY A 202 22.79 -15.24 0.29
CA GLY A 202 23.36 -15.48 1.62
C GLY A 202 22.84 -14.55 2.72
N HIS A 203 21.72 -13.85 2.52
CA HIS A 203 21.14 -12.97 3.56
C HIS A 203 20.78 -13.73 4.84
N LYS A 204 20.88 -13.04 5.97
CA LYS A 204 20.38 -13.43 7.29
C LYS A 204 18.94 -12.99 7.45
N LEU A 205 18.02 -13.95 7.51
CA LEU A 205 16.59 -13.67 7.61
C LEU A 205 16.09 -13.80 9.06
N TYR A 206 15.46 -12.74 9.55
CA TYR A 206 14.82 -12.64 10.85
C TYR A 206 13.30 -12.63 10.69
N MET A 207 12.59 -13.37 11.53
CA MET A 207 11.13 -13.39 11.54
C MET A 207 10.63 -13.84 12.92
N ASP A 208 9.39 -13.51 13.22
CA ASP A 208 8.76 -13.93 14.48
C ASP A 208 8.25 -15.39 14.42
N ASN A 209 7.67 -15.85 15.53
CA ASN A 209 7.07 -17.17 15.63
C ASN A 209 5.84 -17.35 14.72
N PHE A 210 5.19 -16.27 14.27
CA PHE A 210 4.03 -16.36 13.37
C PHE A 210 4.45 -16.82 11.97
N PHE A 211 5.65 -16.47 11.51
CA PHE A 211 6.19 -16.93 10.22
C PHE A 211 6.99 -18.24 10.30
N SER A 212 7.45 -18.62 11.50
CA SER A 212 8.40 -19.72 11.69
C SER A 212 7.79 -21.12 11.61
N SER A 213 8.41 -22.03 10.85
CA SER A 213 8.11 -23.47 10.88
C SER A 213 9.35 -24.31 10.47
N PRO A 214 9.48 -25.57 10.93
CA PRO A 214 10.60 -26.43 10.53
C PRO A 214 10.71 -26.59 9.01
N ASN A 215 9.60 -26.86 8.33
CA ASN A 215 9.56 -27.02 6.87
C ASN A 215 9.99 -25.75 6.13
N LEU A 216 9.65 -24.55 6.65
CA LEU A 216 10.12 -23.29 6.08
C LEU A 216 11.64 -23.14 6.25
N PHE A 217 12.18 -23.50 7.41
CA PHE A 217 13.62 -23.37 7.67
C PHE A 217 14.46 -24.31 6.79
N ASP A 218 14.03 -25.55 6.59
CA ASP A 218 14.70 -26.48 5.68
C ASP A 218 14.73 -25.94 4.25
N GLU A 219 13.62 -25.35 3.79
CA GLU A 219 13.55 -24.74 2.48
C GLU A 219 14.42 -23.48 2.36
N LEU A 220 14.39 -22.59 3.34
CA LEU A 220 15.21 -21.37 3.30
C LEU A 220 16.70 -21.71 3.31
N LYS A 221 17.10 -22.79 4.00
CA LYS A 221 18.47 -23.31 3.96
C LYS A 221 18.87 -23.77 2.54
N THR A 222 18.00 -24.47 1.81
CA THR A 222 18.30 -24.88 0.42
C THR A 222 18.39 -23.68 -0.52
N LYS A 223 17.65 -22.60 -0.24
CA LYS A 223 17.68 -21.32 -0.98
C LYS A 223 18.85 -20.40 -0.60
N LYS A 224 19.82 -20.89 0.18
CA LYS A 224 21.01 -20.16 0.67
C LYS A 224 20.66 -18.92 1.53
N TYR A 225 19.66 -19.02 2.40
CA TYR A 225 19.50 -18.09 3.50
C TYR A 225 20.22 -18.60 4.75
N LEU A 226 20.82 -17.68 5.50
CA LEU A 226 21.27 -17.93 6.86
C LEU A 226 20.12 -17.57 7.81
N LEU A 227 19.76 -18.48 8.71
CA LEU A 227 18.61 -18.31 9.61
C LEU A 227 19.11 -18.02 11.02
N LEU A 228 18.62 -16.95 11.61
CA LEU A 228 18.93 -16.58 13.00
C LEU A 228 17.64 -16.54 13.80
N TRP A 229 17.51 -17.48 14.74
CA TRP A 229 16.40 -17.52 15.69
C TRP A 229 16.74 -16.63 16.88
N HIS A 230 15.92 -15.61 17.12
CA HIS A 230 15.95 -14.85 18.37
C HIS A 230 14.79 -15.29 19.25
N SER A 231 15.07 -16.01 20.33
CA SER A 231 14.12 -16.16 21.43
C SER A 231 13.98 -14.80 22.12
N GLN A 232 12.84 -14.13 21.94
CA GLN A 232 12.44 -13.13 22.92
C GLN A 232 11.77 -13.87 24.08
N THR A 233 12.51 -14.02 25.18
CA THR A 233 11.99 -14.33 26.52
C THR A 233 11.15 -13.19 27.05
#